data_AF-A0A0F8YRR0-F1
#
_entry.id   AF-A0A0F8YRR0-F1
#
_cell.length_a   1.000
_cell.length_b   1.000
_cell.length_c   1.000
_cell.angle_alpha   90.00
_cell.angle_beta   90.00
_cell.angle_gamma   90.00
#
_symmetry.space_group_name_H-M   'P 1'
#
loop_
_entity.id
_entity.type
_entity.pdbx_description
1 polymer ?
#
loop_
_entity_poly.entity_id
_entity_poly.type
_entity_poly.pdbx_seq_one_letter_code
_entity_poly.pdbx_strand_id
1 'polypeptide(L)'
;MTTTRVPTGQDLVCLVCRKQAQDIDHVVNRGMGGSKERDVPENKVPLCRECHDLKTVGRIETWIDKGGWEEYWYHWKRKGAEIWIHVPVEVSQRYKCLVLSDGTEAVARTPASSPDPLAPSPSAEKEEGDGGHDSGDGGIDTP
;
A
#
# COMPACT_ATOMS: atom_id res chain seq x y z
N MET A 1 -10.92 -3.65 -25.26
CA MET A 1 -10.52 -2.31 -24.80
C MET A 1 -9.46 -2.50 -23.73
N THR A 2 -8.22 -2.06 -23.98
CA THR A 2 -7.13 -2.22 -23.00
C THR A 2 -7.14 -0.99 -22.09
N THR A 3 -7.67 -1.13 -20.88
CA THR A 3 -7.69 -0.04 -19.90
C THR A 3 -6.27 0.16 -19.37
N THR A 4 -5.58 1.21 -19.84
CA THR A 4 -4.32 1.66 -19.27
C THR A 4 -4.60 2.31 -17.92
N ARG A 5 -4.40 1.58 -16.82
CA ARG A 5 -4.42 2.17 -15.48
C ARG A 5 -3.10 2.87 -15.22
N VAL A 6 -3.16 4.08 -14.67
CA VAL A 6 -1.97 4.76 -14.14
C VAL A 6 -1.47 3.92 -12.97
N PRO A 7 -0.22 3.46 -13.00
CA PRO A 7 0.35 2.66 -11.92
C PRO A 7 0.37 3.53 -10.66
N THR A 8 -0.16 3.01 -9.56
CA THR A 8 -0.07 3.69 -8.27
C THR A 8 0.98 3.00 -7.42
N GLY A 9 1.51 3.67 -6.39
CA GLY A 9 2.38 3.02 -5.41
C GLY A 9 1.74 1.80 -4.72
N GLN A 10 0.41 1.63 -4.84
CA GLN A 10 -0.33 0.46 -4.34
C GLN A 10 -0.02 -0.82 -5.13
N ASP A 11 0.52 -0.72 -6.34
CA ASP A 11 0.94 -1.88 -7.15
C ASP A 11 2.30 -2.45 -6.70
N LEU A 12 2.97 -1.78 -5.75
CA LEU A 12 4.27 -2.16 -5.24
C LEU A 12 4.17 -3.02 -3.98
N VAL A 13 5.22 -3.79 -3.71
CA VAL A 13 5.41 -4.55 -2.46
C VAL A 13 6.54 -3.96 -1.64
N CYS A 14 6.43 -4.10 -0.33
CA CYS A 14 7.47 -3.74 0.62
C CYS A 14 8.73 -4.55 0.35
N LEU A 15 9.86 -3.88 0.15
CA LEU A 15 11.13 -4.55 -0.11
C LEU A 15 11.56 -5.46 1.04
N VAL A 16 11.15 -5.13 2.27
CA VAL A 16 11.57 -5.83 3.49
C VAL A 16 10.75 -7.09 3.76
N CYS A 17 9.42 -6.95 3.80
CA CYS A 17 8.52 -8.00 4.27
C CYS A 17 7.56 -8.53 3.20
N ARG A 18 7.66 -8.04 1.96
CA ARG A 18 6.82 -8.43 0.80
C ARG A 18 5.31 -8.20 0.94
N LYS A 19 4.82 -7.63 2.05
CA LYS A 19 3.44 -7.10 2.14
C LYS A 19 3.24 -5.98 1.12
N GLN A 20 1.98 -5.68 0.78
CA GLN A 20 1.68 -4.54 -0.09
C GLN A 20 2.31 -3.25 0.46
N ALA A 21 2.88 -2.44 -0.42
CA ALA A 21 3.42 -1.15 -0.04
C ALA A 21 2.28 -0.13 0.12
N GLN A 22 2.43 0.77 1.09
CA GLN A 22 1.54 1.92 1.27
C GLN A 22 2.27 3.23 1.02
N ASP A 23 3.59 3.25 1.21
CA ASP A 23 4.40 4.45 1.23
C ASP A 23 5.64 4.27 0.34
N ILE A 24 6.02 5.32 -0.40
CA ILE A 24 7.33 5.42 -1.06
C ILE A 24 8.18 6.34 -0.20
N ASP A 25 9.17 5.76 0.47
CA ASP A 25 9.97 6.42 1.50
C ASP A 25 11.40 6.64 1.02
N HIS A 26 12.07 7.68 1.55
CA HIS A 26 13.46 7.96 1.21
C HIS A 26 14.40 7.05 2.01
N VAL A 27 15.33 6.33 1.38
CA VAL A 27 16.31 5.49 2.09
C VAL A 27 17.17 6.36 3.01
N VAL A 28 17.68 7.47 2.50
CA VAL A 28 18.34 8.52 3.26
C VAL A 28 17.41 9.72 3.37
N ASN A 29 16.99 10.02 4.60
CA ASN A 29 16.06 11.12 4.89
C ASN A 29 16.58 12.47 4.35
N ARG A 30 15.67 13.34 3.90
CA ARG A 30 16.01 14.63 3.26
C ARG A 30 16.41 15.75 4.23
N GLY A 31 16.35 15.51 5.54
CA GLY A 31 16.54 16.53 6.58
C GLY A 31 15.44 17.60 6.59
N MET A 32 15.50 18.51 7.57
CA MET A 32 14.61 19.68 7.63
C MET A 32 15.02 20.65 6.50
N GLY A 33 14.19 20.75 5.45
CA GLY A 33 14.47 21.59 4.28
C GLY A 33 14.40 20.86 2.94
N GLY A 34 14.29 19.53 2.95
CA GLY A 34 13.93 18.76 1.75
C GLY A 34 14.92 18.91 0.60
N SER A 35 16.17 18.47 0.74
CA SER A 35 17.14 18.53 -0.38
C SER A 35 16.55 17.87 -1.64
N LYS A 36 16.47 18.63 -2.74
CA LYS A 36 16.02 18.12 -4.06
C LYS A 36 16.97 17.06 -4.61
N GLU A 37 18.24 17.14 -4.25
CA GLU A 37 19.28 16.18 -4.65
C GLU A 37 19.03 14.79 -4.05
N ARG A 38 18.33 14.72 -2.91
CA ARG A 38 17.93 13.47 -2.27
C ARG A 38 16.57 12.95 -2.73
N ASP A 39 15.90 13.66 -3.63
CA ASP A 39 14.57 13.30 -4.13
C ASP A 39 14.61 12.46 -5.41
N VAL A 40 15.69 11.70 -5.58
CA VAL A 40 15.96 10.89 -6.76
C VAL A 40 15.41 9.47 -6.60
N PRO A 41 15.04 8.79 -7.71
CA PRO A 41 14.52 7.42 -7.66
C PRO A 41 15.40 6.42 -6.91
N GLU A 42 16.73 6.57 -7.00
CA GLU A 42 17.75 5.73 -6.36
C GLU A 42 17.72 5.87 -4.82
N ASN A 43 17.09 6.91 -4.29
CA ASN A 43 16.94 7.13 -2.86
C ASN A 43 15.52 6.86 -2.38
N LYS A 44 14.64 6.26 -3.19
CA LYS A 44 13.24 6.00 -2.84
C LYS A 44 12.94 4.51 -2.87
N VAL A 45 12.21 4.01 -1.88
CA VAL A 45 11.84 2.59 -1.75
C VAL A 45 10.38 2.43 -1.34
N PRO A 46 9.65 1.43 -1.87
CA PRO A 46 8.32 1.09 -1.40
C PRO A 46 8.39 0.31 -0.08
N LEU A 47 7.65 0.77 0.92
CA LEU A 47 7.52 0.13 2.23
C LEU A 47 6.03 -0.03 2.58
N CYS A 48 5.73 -1.07 3.37
CA CYS A 48 4.47 -1.11 4.09
C CYS A 48 4.53 -0.16 5.29
N ARG A 49 3.36 0.23 5.80
CA ARG A 49 3.24 1.20 6.90
C ARG A 49 4.05 0.78 8.13
N GLU A 50 4.00 -0.50 8.51
CA GLU A 50 4.74 -1.03 9.66
C GLU A 50 6.26 -0.84 9.51
N CYS A 51 6.82 -1.17 8.35
CA CYS A 51 8.24 -1.00 8.08
C CYS A 51 8.61 0.49 8.03
N HIS A 52 7.82 1.30 7.31
CA HIS A 52 7.99 2.74 7.25
C HIS A 52 8.03 3.38 8.64
N ASP A 53 7.10 3.02 9.53
CA ASP A 53 7.01 3.58 10.86
C ASP A 53 8.22 3.19 11.72
N LEU A 54 8.67 1.93 11.64
CA LEU A 54 9.89 1.49 12.32
C LEU A 54 11.12 2.31 11.91
N LYS A 55 11.25 2.63 10.62
CA LYS A 55 12.32 3.49 10.12
C LYS A 55 12.15 4.94 10.60
N THR A 56 10.93 5.47 10.53
CA THR A 56 10.61 6.84 10.94
C THR A 56 10.96 7.10 12.42
N VAL A 57 10.65 6.15 13.31
CA VAL A 57 11.02 6.25 14.74
C VAL A 57 12.50 5.94 15.01
N GLY A 58 13.31 5.77 13.97
CA GLY A 58 14.75 5.58 14.07
C GLY A 58 15.18 4.22 14.62
N ARG A 59 14.33 3.18 14.54
CA ARG A 59 14.67 1.80 14.96
C ARG A 59 15.39 0.99 13.89
N ILE A 60 15.48 1.52 12.67
CA ILE A 60 16.03 0.84 11.50
C ILE A 60 17.24 1.62 10.98
N GLU A 61 18.23 0.88 10.50
CA GLU A 61 19.35 1.34 9.71
C GLU A 61 19.16 0.87 8.26
N THR A 62 19.30 1.80 7.33
CA THR A 62 19.16 1.54 5.90
C THR A 62 20.25 2.22 5.08
N TRP A 63 20.70 1.56 4.02
CA TRP A 63 21.52 2.18 2.98
C TRP A 63 21.28 1.50 1.63
N ILE A 64 21.78 2.14 0.57
CA ILE A 64 21.87 1.57 -0.77
C ILE A 64 23.33 1.35 -1.09
N ASP A 65 23.66 0.13 -1.50
CA ASP A 65 24.95 -0.16 -2.13
C ASP A 65 24.76 -0.18 -3.65
N LYS A 66 25.70 0.42 -4.36
CA LYS A 66 25.79 0.31 -5.81
C LYS A 66 26.86 -0.73 -6.10
N GLY A 67 26.42 -1.95 -6.37
CA GLY A 67 27.28 -2.96 -6.96
C GLY A 67 27.82 -2.48 -8.31
N GLY A 68 28.79 -3.20 -8.86
CA GLY A 68 29.52 -2.80 -10.07
C GLY A 68 28.64 -2.39 -11.26
N TRP A 69 28.28 -3.34 -12.13
CA TRP A 69 27.64 -3.07 -13.42
C TRP A 69 26.13 -2.80 -13.29
N GLU A 70 25.73 -1.75 -12.56
CA GLU A 70 24.36 -1.25 -12.40
C GLU A 70 23.42 -2.05 -11.48
N GLU A 71 23.97 -2.94 -10.64
CA GLU A 71 23.18 -3.64 -9.63
C GLU A 71 23.06 -2.80 -8.34
N TYR A 72 21.83 -2.61 -7.84
CA TYR A 72 21.59 -1.94 -6.57
C TYR A 72 21.22 -2.96 -5.51
N TRP A 73 21.70 -2.75 -4.29
CA TRP A 73 21.32 -3.55 -3.12
C TRP A 73 20.71 -2.64 -2.07
N TYR A 74 19.52 -3.01 -1.61
CA TYR A 74 18.87 -2.38 -0.45
C TYR A 74 19.20 -3.15 0.81
N HIS A 75 19.71 -2.43 1.79
CA HIS A 75 20.10 -2.98 3.08
C HIS A 75 19.17 -2.48 4.16
N TRP A 76 18.66 -3.41 4.97
CA TRP A 76 17.75 -3.12 6.07
C TRP A 76 18.16 -3.89 7.32
N LYS A 77 18.23 -3.20 8.45
CA LYS A 77 18.49 -3.83 9.74
C LYS A 77 17.81 -3.08 10.87
N ARG A 78 17.36 -3.82 11.87
CA ARG A 78 16.93 -3.23 13.15
C ARG A 78 18.15 -2.87 14.00
N LYS A 79 18.18 -1.66 14.56
CA LYS A 79 19.24 -1.22 15.48
C LYS A 79 19.42 -2.21 16.62
N GLY A 80 20.68 -2.56 16.89
CA GLY A 80 21.05 -3.53 17.92
C GLY A 80 20.82 -5.01 17.54
N ALA A 81 20.23 -5.31 16.38
CA ALA A 81 20.27 -6.66 15.84
C ALA A 81 21.66 -6.97 15.26
N GLU A 82 21.94 -8.22 14.92
CA GLU A 82 23.13 -8.61 14.16
C GLU A 82 22.81 -8.88 12.69
N ILE A 83 21.55 -9.24 12.41
CA ILE A 83 21.10 -9.71 11.10
C ILE A 83 20.79 -8.53 10.17
N TRP A 84 21.31 -8.63 8.94
CA TRP A 84 21.00 -7.76 7.82
C TRP A 84 20.05 -8.46 6.84
N ILE A 85 19.08 -7.71 6.34
CA ILE A 85 18.29 -8.09 5.17
C ILE A 85 18.90 -7.38 3.96
N HIS A 86 19.30 -8.16 2.97
CA HIS A 86 19.86 -7.70 1.71
C HIS A 86 18.89 -8.02 0.59
N VAL A 87 18.48 -7.01 -0.17
CA VAL A 87 17.48 -7.16 -1.22
C VAL A 87 18.05 -6.59 -2.52
N PRO A 88 18.22 -7.40 -3.58
CA PRO A 88 18.60 -6.88 -4.88
C PRO A 88 17.45 -6.03 -5.44
N VAL A 89 17.79 -4.83 -5.91
CA VAL A 89 16.84 -3.84 -6.40
C VAL A 89 17.31 -3.18 -7.68
N GLU A 90 16.36 -2.60 -8.41
CA GLU A 90 16.60 -1.83 -9.62
C GLU A 90 15.76 -0.55 -9.62
N VAL A 91 16.18 0.46 -10.39
CA VAL A 91 15.43 1.72 -10.49
C VAL A 91 14.26 1.54 -11.47
N SER A 92 13.04 1.57 -10.95
CA SER A 92 11.86 1.59 -11.81
C SER A 92 11.64 2.97 -12.41
N GLN A 93 11.75 3.08 -13.72
CA GLN A 93 11.37 4.29 -14.45
C GLN A 93 9.87 4.57 -14.39
N ARG A 94 9.05 3.53 -14.16
CA ARG A 94 7.59 3.61 -14.06
C ARG A 94 7.16 4.21 -12.73
N TYR A 95 7.71 3.72 -11.63
CA TYR A 95 7.31 4.13 -10.28
C TYR A 95 8.22 5.22 -9.66
N LYS A 96 9.35 5.53 -10.31
CA LYS A 96 10.34 6.51 -9.85
C LYS A 96 10.89 6.19 -8.44
N CYS A 97 11.11 4.91 -8.17
CA CYS A 97 11.72 4.38 -6.97
C CYS A 97 12.44 3.06 -7.27
N LEU A 98 13.20 2.55 -6.30
CA LEU A 98 13.77 1.22 -6.32
C LEU A 98 12.67 0.15 -6.17
N VAL A 99 12.75 -0.91 -6.97
CA VAL A 99 11.86 -2.09 -6.93
C VAL A 99 12.70 -3.37 -6.96
N LEU A 100 12.10 -4.55 -6.82
CA LEU A 100 12.84 -5.82 -6.83
C LEU A 100 13.36 -6.16 -8.21
N SER A 101 14.64 -6.55 -8.30
CA SER A 101 15.29 -6.94 -9.56
C SER A 101 14.83 -8.30 -10.09
N ASP A 102 14.14 -9.11 -9.31
CA ASP A 102 13.74 -10.48 -9.68
C ASP A 102 12.55 -10.53 -10.65
N GLY A 103 12.11 -9.38 -11.18
CA GLY A 103 10.97 -9.30 -12.10
C GLY A 103 9.63 -9.62 -11.43
N THR A 104 9.61 -9.80 -10.11
CA THR A 104 8.36 -9.89 -9.32
C THR A 104 7.81 -8.47 -9.13
N GLU A 105 7.55 -7.77 -10.23
CA GLU A 105 6.51 -6.74 -10.25
C GLU A 105 5.27 -7.48 -9.75
N ALA A 106 4.82 -7.14 -8.54
CA ALA A 106 3.79 -7.88 -7.84
C ALA A 106 2.67 -8.18 -8.83
N VAL A 107 2.37 -9.47 -9.02
CA VAL A 107 1.12 -9.90 -9.63
C VAL A 107 0.06 -9.47 -8.63
N ALA A 108 -0.25 -8.18 -8.64
CA ALA A 108 -1.31 -7.58 -7.88
C ALA A 108 -2.50 -8.45 -8.20
N ARG A 109 -3.00 -9.14 -7.17
CA ARG A 109 -4.18 -9.98 -7.30
C ARG A 109 -5.19 -9.16 -8.06
N THR A 110 -5.48 -9.58 -9.29
CA THR A 110 -6.75 -9.23 -9.92
C THR A 110 -7.77 -9.52 -8.83
N PRO A 111 -8.59 -8.55 -8.39
CA PRO A 111 -9.72 -8.93 -7.56
C PRO A 111 -10.45 -9.95 -8.40
N ALA A 112 -10.39 -11.22 -7.99
CA ALA A 112 -11.26 -12.24 -8.53
C ALA A 112 -12.63 -11.65 -8.30
N SER A 113 -13.28 -11.23 -9.39
CA SER A 113 -14.67 -10.82 -9.37
C SER A 113 -15.37 -11.88 -8.55
N SER A 114 -15.89 -11.49 -7.39
CA SER A 114 -16.78 -12.33 -6.61
C SER A 114 -17.79 -12.90 -7.60
N PRO A 115 -18.02 -14.23 -7.67
CA PRO A 115 -19.22 -14.68 -8.33
C PRO A 115 -20.39 -14.02 -7.59
N ASP A 116 -21.16 -13.22 -8.31
CA ASP A 116 -22.44 -12.71 -7.85
C ASP A 116 -23.18 -13.83 -7.12
N PRO A 117 -23.62 -13.64 -5.87
CA PRO A 117 -24.60 -14.54 -5.30
C PRO A 117 -25.86 -14.42 -6.17
N LEU A 118 -26.17 -15.54 -6.82
CA LEU A 118 -27.37 -15.83 -7.58
C LEU A 118 -28.59 -14.99 -7.14
N ALA A 119 -29.20 -14.37 -8.15
CA ALA A 119 -30.48 -13.70 -8.09
C ALA A 119 -31.53 -14.45 -7.26
N PRO A 120 -32.27 -13.78 -6.37
CA PRO A 120 -33.56 -14.30 -5.92
C PRO A 120 -34.59 -14.17 -7.05
N SER A 121 -35.26 -15.28 -7.34
CA SER A 121 -36.37 -15.41 -8.28
C SER A 121 -37.55 -14.46 -7.98
N PRO A 122 -38.38 -14.12 -8.99
CA PRO A 122 -39.52 -13.22 -8.81
C PRO A 122 -40.56 -13.85 -7.87
N SER A 123 -40.92 -13.10 -6.82
CA SER A 123 -41.98 -13.45 -5.89
C SER A 123 -43.32 -13.15 -6.52
N ALA A 124 -44.20 -14.16 -6.52
CA ALA A 124 -45.59 -14.08 -6.90
C ALA A 124 -46.38 -13.19 -5.92
N GLU A 125 -47.41 -12.59 -6.50
CA GLU A 125 -48.35 -11.61 -5.98
C GLU A 125 -49.18 -12.15 -4.80
N LYS A 126 -49.52 -11.27 -3.84
CA LYS A 126 -50.82 -11.29 -3.15
C LYS A 126 -51.13 -10.00 -2.38
N GLU A 127 -52.16 -9.32 -2.89
CA GLU A 127 -53.32 -8.72 -2.23
C GLU A 127 -53.18 -7.89 -0.94
N GLU A 128 -53.57 -6.62 -1.10
CA GLU A 128 -54.54 -5.84 -0.31
C GLU A 128 -54.66 -6.06 1.21
N GLY A 129 -54.44 -4.97 1.96
CA GLY A 129 -54.77 -4.84 3.37
C GLY A 129 -54.80 -3.38 3.81
N ASP A 130 -56.02 -2.85 3.86
CA ASP A 130 -56.46 -1.53 4.34
C ASP A 130 -56.30 -1.35 5.87
N GLY A 131 -56.22 -0.08 6.31
CA GLY A 131 -56.31 0.38 7.71
C GLY A 131 -54.98 0.91 8.28
N GLY A 132 -54.82 2.13 8.79
CA GLY A 132 -55.77 3.17 9.20
C GLY A 132 -55.36 3.68 10.59
N HIS A 133 -55.10 4.99 10.73
CA HIS A 133 -54.93 5.77 11.98
C HIS A 133 -53.75 5.34 12.89
N ASP A 134 -53.12 6.16 13.74
CA ASP A 134 -53.61 7.26 14.56
C ASP A 134 -52.41 8.12 15.04
N SER A 135 -52.69 9.37 15.39
CA SER A 135 -51.71 10.39 15.82
C SER A 135 -51.37 10.22 17.30
N GLY A 136 -50.09 10.38 17.68
CA GLY A 136 -49.68 10.30 19.08
C GLY A 136 -48.52 11.22 19.40
N ASP A 137 -48.86 12.49 19.63
CA ASP A 137 -48.04 13.53 20.26
C ASP A 137 -47.73 13.13 21.72
N GLY A 138 -46.52 13.42 22.22
CA GLY A 138 -46.17 13.09 23.60
C GLY A 138 -44.72 13.40 23.95
N GLY A 139 -44.42 14.69 24.14
CA GLY A 139 -43.21 15.10 24.85
C GLY A 139 -43.29 14.78 26.34
N ILE A 140 -42.13 14.49 26.95
CA ILE A 140 -41.90 14.74 28.37
C ILE A 140 -40.44 15.17 28.60
N ASP A 141 -40.33 16.35 29.19
CA ASP A 141 -39.16 16.92 29.87
C ASP A 141 -38.99 16.28 31.25
N THR A 142 -37.75 16.26 31.77
CA THR A 142 -37.25 16.34 33.18
C THR A 142 -36.18 15.29 33.54
N PRO A 143 -35.38 15.52 34.61
CA PRO A 143 -35.17 16.76 35.40
C PRO A 143 -33.78 17.39 35.23
#